data_AF-A0A9W7DMW9-F1
#
_entry.id   AF-A0A9W7DMW9-F1
#
_cell.length_a   1.000
_cell.length_b   1.000
_cell.length_c   1.000
_cell.angle_alpha   90.00
_cell.angle_beta   90.00
_cell.angle_gamma   90.00
#
_symmetry.space_group_name_H-M   'P 1'
#
loop_
_entity.id
_entity.type
_entity.pdbx_description
1 polymer ?
#
loop_
_entity_poly.entity_id
_entity_poly.type
_entity_poly.pdbx_seq_one_letter_code
_entity_poly.pdbx_strand_id
1 'polypeptide(L)'
;MSNEHNISDLKYKASQFVVFFGLSPSSKIKFRAHRLGGITWLLTYIYTWSVFLFAYDTFLNQNLPILLASIGTFQAVSASLTFWFLPSQPDNGFFSDKGILSRLFVIENVFYQLLVLFGAIYPIHRTFLESTTLGTLITHTFIFFPYTLLRPLFPTTQLSYTNSSLKTEKYRSTQNARFYEIGTKLIKIFYLWGKHVMGMGFQYLMYLGVVGEDEMRSWGWPLFLLNAGTVSFSVFLHTLRFKGLINPRYAHGIYVFMAYTSFLALKPLLLKLLETPVVLLIVVVGIQVNMLRNRWLMNLHYFGAAYFVIAMRRREEEGIDVGNCGGNWSGNWSGP
;
A
#
# COMPACT_ATOMS: atom_id res chain seq x y z
N MET A 1 -21.03 -35.06 -28.27
CA MET A 1 -19.63 -34.75 -28.67
C MET A 1 -19.12 -33.37 -28.22
N SER A 2 -19.94 -32.43 -27.73
CA SER A 2 -19.43 -31.12 -27.21
C SER A 2 -18.88 -31.14 -25.78
N ASN A 3 -19.21 -32.16 -24.96
CA ASN A 3 -18.79 -32.23 -23.55
C ASN A 3 -17.34 -32.71 -23.33
N GLU A 4 -16.79 -33.55 -24.21
CA GLU A 4 -15.41 -34.06 -24.04
C GLU A 4 -14.36 -32.97 -24.32
N HIS A 5 -14.64 -32.03 -25.21
CA HIS A 5 -13.73 -30.93 -25.51
C HIS A 5 -13.61 -29.93 -24.35
N ASN A 6 -14.67 -29.76 -23.55
CA ASN A 6 -14.66 -28.89 -22.37
C ASN A 6 -13.86 -29.50 -21.21
N ILE A 7 -13.90 -30.82 -21.02
CA ILE A 7 -13.18 -31.49 -19.92
C ILE A 7 -11.67 -31.50 -20.16
N SER A 8 -11.22 -31.71 -21.41
CA SER A 8 -9.80 -31.67 -21.75
C SER A 8 -9.19 -30.27 -21.58
N ASP A 9 -9.93 -29.22 -21.96
CA ASP A 9 -9.51 -27.83 -21.78
C ASP A 9 -9.46 -27.42 -20.29
N LEU A 10 -10.41 -27.90 -19.48
CA LEU A 10 -10.40 -27.71 -18.02
C LEU A 10 -9.21 -28.40 -17.35
N LYS A 11 -8.91 -29.66 -17.71
CA LYS A 11 -7.73 -30.39 -17.20
C LYS A 11 -6.43 -29.72 -17.62
N TYR A 12 -6.35 -29.21 -18.85
CA TYR A 12 -5.20 -28.44 -19.33
C TYR A 12 -5.03 -27.13 -18.55
N LYS A 13 -6.10 -26.36 -18.36
CA LYS A 13 -6.08 -25.13 -17.54
C LYS A 13 -5.70 -25.41 -16.09
N ALA A 14 -6.21 -26.50 -15.50
CA ALA A 14 -5.86 -26.93 -14.15
C ALA A 14 -4.38 -27.36 -14.04
N SER A 15 -3.85 -28.08 -15.03
CA SER A 15 -2.42 -28.45 -15.03
C SER A 15 -1.53 -27.23 -15.21
N GLN A 16 -1.90 -26.28 -16.08
CA GLN A 16 -1.24 -24.98 -16.22
C GLN A 16 -1.28 -24.18 -14.92
N PHE A 17 -2.37 -24.25 -14.16
CA PHE A 17 -2.49 -23.63 -12.84
C PHE A 17 -1.52 -24.24 -11.82
N VAL A 18 -1.43 -25.58 -11.73
CA VAL A 18 -0.46 -26.26 -10.84
C VAL A 18 0.99 -25.93 -11.22
N VAL A 19 1.30 -25.91 -12.52
CA VAL A 19 2.62 -25.51 -13.03
C VAL A 19 2.90 -24.02 -12.74
N PHE A 20 1.89 -23.16 -12.86
CA PHE A 20 1.98 -21.74 -12.56
C PHE A 20 2.39 -21.49 -11.11
N PHE A 21 1.84 -22.25 -10.15
CA PHE A 21 2.23 -22.16 -8.74
C PHE A 21 3.57 -22.82 -8.40
N GLY A 22 4.28 -23.39 -9.38
CA GLY A 22 5.63 -23.91 -9.17
C GLY A 22 5.66 -25.15 -8.28
N LEU A 23 4.53 -25.87 -8.20
CA LEU A 23 4.46 -27.20 -7.60
C LEU A 23 5.10 -28.27 -8.49
N SER A 24 5.51 -27.89 -9.71
CA SER A 24 6.31 -28.75 -10.58
C SER A 24 7.76 -28.87 -10.05
N PRO A 25 8.28 -30.10 -9.86
CA PRO A 25 9.64 -30.35 -9.38
C PRO A 25 10.76 -29.72 -10.21
N SER A 26 10.51 -29.44 -11.49
CA SER A 26 11.51 -28.98 -12.47
C SER A 26 11.82 -27.47 -12.40
N SER A 27 11.11 -26.70 -11.58
CA SER A 27 11.34 -25.25 -11.48
C SER A 27 12.50 -24.91 -10.56
N LYS A 28 13.34 -23.94 -10.96
CA LYS A 28 14.48 -23.46 -10.15
C LYS A 28 14.00 -23.06 -8.75
N ILE A 29 14.72 -23.49 -7.71
CA ILE A 29 14.37 -23.33 -6.28
C ILE A 29 13.96 -21.88 -5.93
N LYS A 30 14.70 -20.89 -6.43
CA LYS A 30 14.39 -19.46 -6.19
C LYS A 30 12.98 -19.05 -6.63
N PHE A 31 12.55 -19.52 -7.81
CA PHE A 31 11.20 -19.21 -8.33
C PHE A 31 10.12 -19.98 -7.56
N ARG A 32 10.41 -21.21 -7.11
CA ARG A 32 9.48 -21.98 -6.26
C ARG A 32 9.24 -21.29 -4.93
N ALA A 33 10.32 -20.88 -4.25
CA ALA A 33 10.23 -20.17 -2.98
C ALA A 33 9.43 -18.87 -3.12
N HIS A 34 9.70 -18.07 -4.16
CA HIS A 34 8.94 -16.84 -4.43
C HIS A 34 7.44 -17.10 -4.65
N ARG A 35 7.09 -18.14 -5.42
CA ARG A 35 5.68 -18.50 -5.70
C ARG A 35 4.98 -19.01 -4.45
N LEU A 36 5.61 -19.89 -3.68
CA LEU A 36 5.08 -20.38 -2.42
C LEU A 36 4.85 -19.22 -1.45
N GLY A 37 5.80 -18.28 -1.33
CA GLY A 37 5.62 -17.07 -0.53
C GLY A 37 4.43 -16.22 -0.99
N GLY A 38 4.20 -16.12 -2.30
CA GLY A 38 3.02 -15.45 -2.85
C GLY A 38 1.69 -16.15 -2.52
N ILE A 39 1.65 -17.49 -2.57
CA ILE A 39 0.47 -18.27 -2.15
C ILE A 39 0.23 -18.12 -0.66
N THR A 40 1.28 -18.26 0.16
CA THR A 40 1.19 -18.07 1.60
C THR A 40 0.64 -16.70 1.92
N TRP A 41 1.17 -15.65 1.29
CA TRP A 41 0.66 -14.29 1.47
C TRP A 41 -0.83 -14.19 1.12
N LEU A 42 -1.27 -14.77 0.01
CA LEU A 42 -2.67 -14.74 -0.43
C LEU A 42 -3.60 -15.47 0.56
N LEU A 43 -3.21 -16.65 1.01
CA LEU A 43 -3.97 -17.41 2.01
C LEU A 43 -4.04 -16.66 3.33
N THR A 44 -2.92 -16.09 3.80
CA THR A 44 -2.89 -15.24 4.98
C THR A 44 -3.77 -14.02 4.78
N TYR A 45 -3.76 -13.36 3.62
CA TYR A 45 -4.60 -12.19 3.34
C TYR A 45 -6.09 -12.51 3.47
N ILE A 46 -6.55 -13.62 2.88
CA ILE A 46 -7.94 -14.08 2.97
C ILE A 46 -8.29 -14.46 4.41
N TYR A 47 -7.40 -15.16 5.10
CA TYR A 47 -7.59 -15.52 6.50
C TYR A 47 -7.68 -14.28 7.39
N THR A 48 -6.78 -13.31 7.23
CA THR A 48 -6.78 -12.04 7.98
C THR A 48 -8.07 -11.26 7.78
N TRP A 49 -8.59 -11.15 6.54
CA TRP A 49 -9.90 -10.54 6.29
C TRP A 49 -11.03 -11.30 6.99
N SER A 50 -11.02 -12.63 6.92
CA SER A 50 -12.06 -13.45 7.55
C SER A 50 -12.06 -13.30 9.06
N VAL A 51 -10.89 -13.37 9.71
CA VAL A 51 -10.77 -13.18 11.16
C VAL A 51 -11.12 -11.74 11.55
N PHE A 52 -10.74 -10.73 10.76
CA PHE A 52 -11.15 -9.35 11.02
C PHE A 52 -12.69 -9.19 11.03
N LEU A 53 -13.39 -9.79 10.06
CA LEU A 53 -14.84 -9.68 9.94
C LEU A 53 -15.62 -10.47 11.00
N PHE A 54 -15.10 -11.63 11.42
CA PHE A 54 -15.84 -12.55 12.29
C PHE A 54 -15.30 -12.69 13.72
N ALA A 55 -14.04 -12.31 13.97
CA ALA A 55 -13.35 -12.50 15.25
C ALA A 55 -12.26 -11.42 15.48
N TYR A 56 -12.67 -10.16 15.57
CA TYR A 56 -11.77 -9.00 15.67
C TYR A 56 -10.71 -9.11 16.78
N ASP A 57 -11.09 -9.59 17.97
CA ASP A 57 -10.14 -9.75 19.09
C ASP A 57 -9.06 -10.77 18.76
N THR A 58 -9.41 -11.84 18.03
CA THR A 58 -8.42 -12.83 17.55
C THR A 58 -7.50 -12.21 16.51
N PHE A 59 -8.01 -11.32 15.65
CA PHE A 59 -7.24 -10.62 14.63
C PHE A 59 -6.12 -9.77 15.26
N LEU A 60 -6.38 -9.09 16.37
CA LEU A 60 -5.37 -8.33 17.11
C LEU A 60 -4.47 -9.24 17.95
N ASN A 61 -5.04 -10.15 18.76
CA ASN A 61 -4.26 -10.99 19.68
C ASN A 61 -3.24 -11.88 18.98
N GLN A 62 -3.54 -12.33 17.75
CA GLN A 62 -2.60 -13.13 16.95
C GLN A 62 -1.64 -12.29 16.09
N ASN A 63 -1.66 -10.95 16.23
CA ASN A 63 -0.85 -10.04 15.43
C ASN A 63 -0.98 -10.28 13.91
N LEU A 64 -2.19 -10.63 13.44
CA LEU A 64 -2.42 -10.98 12.03
C LEU A 64 -2.04 -9.85 11.05
N PRO A 65 -2.28 -8.56 11.34
CA PRO A 65 -1.79 -7.46 10.50
C PRO A 65 -0.28 -7.49 10.30
N ILE A 66 0.47 -7.73 11.37
CA ILE A 66 1.94 -7.75 11.35
C ILE A 66 2.42 -8.98 10.58
N LEU A 67 1.82 -10.15 10.82
CA LEU A 67 2.14 -11.38 10.07
C LEU A 67 1.93 -11.18 8.57
N LEU A 68 0.77 -10.66 8.17
CA LEU A 68 0.43 -10.38 6.78
C LEU A 68 1.44 -9.42 6.12
N ALA A 69 1.74 -8.30 6.79
CA ALA A 69 2.65 -7.30 6.25
C ALA A 69 4.10 -7.78 6.21
N SER A 70 4.51 -8.61 7.17
CA SER A 70 5.84 -9.22 7.21
C SER A 70 6.03 -10.18 6.03
N ILE A 71 5.06 -11.07 5.79
CA ILE A 71 5.08 -11.97 4.63
C ILE A 71 5.11 -11.15 3.32
N GLY A 72 4.32 -10.08 3.24
CA GLY A 72 4.30 -9.19 2.06
C GLY A 72 5.65 -8.52 1.80
N THR A 73 6.32 -8.07 2.86
CA THR A 73 7.66 -7.48 2.79
C THR A 73 8.70 -8.49 2.34
N PHE A 74 8.73 -9.69 2.95
CA PHE A 74 9.63 -10.77 2.52
C PHE A 74 9.37 -11.19 1.07
N GLN A 75 8.11 -11.24 0.66
CA GLN A 75 7.73 -11.56 -0.71
C GLN A 75 8.25 -10.51 -1.70
N ALA A 76 8.13 -9.21 -1.39
CA ALA A 76 8.63 -8.14 -2.25
C ALA A 76 10.15 -8.15 -2.36
N VAL A 77 10.86 -8.36 -1.25
CA VAL A 77 12.33 -8.53 -1.26
C VAL A 77 12.70 -9.76 -2.10
N SER A 78 12.04 -10.90 -1.88
CA SER A 78 12.23 -12.10 -2.68
C SER A 78 11.98 -11.87 -4.17
N ALA A 79 10.95 -11.10 -4.53
CA ALA A 79 10.64 -10.70 -5.91
C ALA A 79 11.80 -9.91 -6.52
N SER A 80 12.33 -8.94 -5.78
CA SER A 80 13.43 -8.07 -6.23
C SER A 80 14.72 -8.84 -6.54
N LEU A 81 14.97 -9.93 -5.79
CA LEU A 81 16.11 -10.82 -5.99
C LEU A 81 15.85 -11.86 -7.08
N THR A 82 14.61 -12.30 -7.25
CA THR A 82 14.22 -13.35 -8.21
C THR A 82 14.11 -12.81 -9.64
N PHE A 83 13.51 -11.63 -9.82
CA PHE A 83 13.20 -11.06 -11.13
C PHE A 83 14.28 -10.08 -11.64
N TRP A 84 15.55 -10.40 -11.39
CA TRP A 84 16.68 -9.56 -11.79
C TRP A 84 16.83 -9.42 -13.32
N PHE A 85 16.25 -10.34 -14.10
CA PHE A 85 16.26 -10.35 -15.57
C PHE A 85 15.25 -9.40 -16.21
N LEU A 86 14.34 -8.79 -15.43
CA LEU A 86 13.38 -7.82 -15.96
C LEU A 86 14.10 -6.53 -16.40
N PRO A 87 13.60 -5.84 -17.45
CA PRO A 87 14.21 -4.61 -17.91
C PRO A 87 14.02 -3.47 -16.88
N SER A 88 15.05 -2.66 -16.69
CA SER A 88 14.99 -1.46 -15.86
C SER A 88 14.40 -0.28 -16.65
N GLN A 89 13.08 -0.19 -16.72
CA GLN A 89 12.39 0.90 -17.43
C GLN A 89 11.82 1.93 -16.45
N PRO A 90 11.78 3.23 -16.81
CA PRO A 90 11.17 4.26 -15.98
C PRO A 90 9.66 4.10 -15.78
N ASP A 91 8.95 3.48 -16.73
CA ASP A 91 7.53 3.12 -16.59
C ASP A 91 7.40 1.78 -15.88
N ASN A 92 6.30 1.58 -15.13
CA ASN A 92 6.07 0.32 -14.43
C ASN A 92 5.56 -0.81 -15.34
N GLY A 93 5.09 -0.48 -16.55
CA GLY A 93 4.55 -1.42 -17.54
C GLY A 93 3.08 -1.77 -17.32
N PHE A 94 2.47 -1.39 -16.20
CA PHE A 94 1.11 -1.79 -15.83
C PHE A 94 0.01 -1.00 -16.57
N PHE A 95 0.33 0.22 -17.02
CA PHE A 95 -0.60 1.14 -17.68
C PHE A 95 -0.59 1.03 -19.22
N SER A 96 -0.41 -0.18 -19.72
CA SER A 96 -0.41 -0.50 -21.15
C SER A 96 -0.78 -1.96 -21.36
N ASP A 97 -1.30 -2.31 -22.55
CA ASP A 97 -1.65 -3.68 -22.92
C ASP A 97 -0.42 -4.47 -23.42
N LYS A 98 0.64 -3.79 -23.88
CA LYS A 98 1.89 -4.43 -24.36
C LYS A 98 3.09 -4.24 -23.42
N GLY A 99 2.90 -3.57 -22.27
CA GLY A 99 3.99 -3.26 -21.34
C GLY A 99 4.55 -4.49 -20.65
N ILE A 100 5.87 -4.49 -20.46
CA ILE A 100 6.58 -5.49 -19.65
C ILE A 100 6.80 -4.89 -18.25
N LEU A 101 6.72 -5.75 -17.22
CA LEU A 101 6.96 -5.36 -15.83
C LEU A 101 8.37 -4.79 -15.70
N SER A 102 8.49 -3.59 -15.14
CA SER A 102 9.79 -3.00 -14.87
C SER A 102 10.41 -3.56 -13.59
N ARG A 103 11.72 -3.85 -13.63
CA ARG A 103 12.50 -4.20 -12.43
C ARG A 103 12.45 -3.07 -11.39
N LEU A 104 12.42 -1.82 -11.82
CA LEU A 104 12.34 -0.66 -10.93
C LEU A 104 11.03 -0.68 -10.13
N PHE A 105 9.92 -1.10 -10.75
CA PHE A 105 8.64 -1.23 -10.06
C PHE A 105 8.66 -2.33 -8.99
N VAL A 106 9.31 -3.46 -9.29
CA VAL A 106 9.43 -4.57 -8.32
C VAL A 106 10.23 -4.14 -7.09
N ILE A 107 11.34 -3.42 -7.27
CA ILE A 107 12.15 -2.89 -6.16
C ILE A 107 11.39 -1.77 -5.43
N GLU A 108 10.71 -0.89 -6.16
CA GLU A 108 9.86 0.15 -5.59
C GLU A 108 8.75 -0.45 -4.69
N ASN A 109 8.23 -1.62 -5.02
CA ASN A 109 7.23 -2.31 -4.20
C ASN A 109 7.74 -2.64 -2.78
N VAL A 110 9.05 -2.85 -2.59
CA VAL A 110 9.65 -3.07 -1.27
C VAL A 110 9.41 -1.87 -0.36
N PHE A 111 9.58 -0.64 -0.87
CA PHE A 111 9.29 0.57 -0.11
C PHE A 111 7.84 0.61 0.36
N TYR A 112 6.88 0.35 -0.53
CA TYR A 112 5.47 0.37 -0.17
C TYR A 112 5.12 -0.74 0.84
N GLN A 113 5.71 -1.93 0.74
CA GLN A 113 5.52 -2.99 1.74
C GLN A 113 6.10 -2.61 3.10
N LEU A 114 7.23 -1.91 3.16
CA LEU A 114 7.78 -1.39 4.42
C LEU A 114 6.83 -0.39 5.08
N LEU A 115 6.15 0.47 4.30
CA LEU A 115 5.12 1.37 4.83
C LEU A 115 3.91 0.59 5.37
N VAL A 116 3.49 -0.48 4.68
CA VAL A 116 2.42 -1.37 5.17
C VAL A 116 2.86 -2.05 6.46
N LEU A 117 4.09 -2.59 6.53
CA LEU A 117 4.62 -3.22 7.74
C LEU A 117 4.64 -2.25 8.93
N PHE A 118 5.14 -1.03 8.72
CA PHE A 118 5.09 -0.01 9.77
C PHE A 118 3.65 0.33 10.17
N GLY A 119 2.73 0.48 9.20
CA GLY A 119 1.31 0.72 9.46
C GLY A 119 0.60 -0.41 10.22
N ALA A 120 1.14 -1.63 10.22
CA ALA A 120 0.66 -2.73 11.04
C ALA A 120 1.25 -2.71 12.46
N ILE A 121 2.55 -2.46 12.56
CA ILE A 121 3.29 -2.48 13.83
C ILE A 121 2.90 -1.29 14.70
N TYR A 122 2.83 -0.10 14.11
CA TYR A 122 2.70 1.14 14.89
C TYR A 122 1.42 1.18 15.74
N PRO A 123 0.22 0.90 15.22
CA PRO A 123 -1.00 0.94 16.05
C PRO A 123 -0.99 -0.09 17.19
N ILE A 124 -0.39 -1.27 16.98
CA ILE A 124 -0.39 -2.38 17.95
C ILE A 124 0.70 -2.19 19.03
N HIS A 125 1.88 -1.72 18.63
CA HIS A 125 3.06 -1.61 19.50
C HIS A 125 3.49 -0.16 19.74
N ARG A 126 2.55 0.78 19.65
CA ARG A 126 2.79 2.23 19.81
C ARG A 126 3.57 2.55 21.07
N THR A 127 3.09 2.09 22.22
CA THR A 127 3.68 2.37 23.54
C THR A 127 5.13 1.88 23.63
N PHE A 128 5.44 0.72 23.06
CA PHE A 128 6.80 0.18 23.03
C PHE A 128 7.73 0.97 22.10
N LEU A 129 7.24 1.34 20.91
CA LEU A 129 8.03 2.15 19.97
C LEU A 129 8.35 3.51 20.57
N GLU A 130 7.39 4.14 21.25
CA GLU A 130 7.54 5.49 21.77
C GLU A 130 8.27 5.57 23.11
N SER A 131 8.38 4.45 23.85
CA SER A 131 9.14 4.40 25.11
C SER A 131 10.66 4.33 24.92
N THR A 132 11.13 4.06 23.70
CA THR A 132 12.56 3.95 23.40
C THR A 132 13.01 5.02 22.42
N THR A 133 14.23 5.53 22.56
CA THR A 133 14.81 6.52 21.64
C THR A 133 14.86 5.99 20.20
N LEU A 134 15.26 4.72 20.04
CA LEU A 134 15.32 4.09 18.73
C LEU A 134 13.93 3.90 18.11
N GLY A 135 12.96 3.41 18.87
CA GLY A 135 11.59 3.25 18.38
C GLY A 135 10.93 4.59 18.04
N THR A 136 11.23 5.65 18.79
CA THR A 136 10.77 7.02 18.50
C THR A 136 11.37 7.53 17.20
N LEU A 137 12.68 7.33 16.99
CA LEU A 137 13.35 7.70 15.74
C LEU A 137 12.75 6.96 14.53
N ILE A 138 12.49 5.65 14.68
CA ILE A 138 11.82 4.85 13.64
C ILE A 138 10.43 5.40 13.37
N THR A 139 9.65 5.66 14.43
CA THR A 139 8.30 6.21 14.34
C THR A 139 8.28 7.53 13.58
N HIS A 140 9.14 8.48 13.96
CA HIS A 140 9.23 9.78 13.28
C HIS A 140 9.67 9.64 11.83
N THR A 141 10.60 8.73 11.54
CA THR A 141 11.07 8.47 10.17
C THR A 141 9.94 7.98 9.27
N PHE A 142 9.14 7.01 9.73
CA PHE A 142 8.08 6.41 8.94
C PHE A 142 6.80 7.24 8.87
N ILE A 143 6.47 8.00 9.92
CA ILE A 143 5.28 8.86 9.97
C ILE A 143 5.54 10.17 9.22
N PHE A 144 6.61 10.89 9.56
CA PHE A 144 6.83 12.25 9.06
C PHE A 144 7.70 12.31 7.80
N PHE A 145 8.67 11.41 7.69
CA PHE A 145 9.69 11.48 6.64
C PHE A 145 9.79 10.26 5.71
N PRO A 146 8.72 9.48 5.43
CA PRO A 146 8.86 8.31 4.57
C PRO A 146 9.26 8.70 3.14
N TYR A 147 8.82 9.86 2.64
CA TYR A 147 9.14 10.34 1.30
C TYR A 147 10.43 11.17 1.20
N THR A 148 10.95 11.65 2.34
CA THR A 148 12.17 12.47 2.40
C THR A 148 13.40 11.62 2.68
N LEU A 149 13.31 10.69 3.64
CA LEU A 149 14.45 9.88 4.09
C LEU A 149 14.46 8.48 3.46
N LEU A 150 13.31 7.79 3.43
CA LEU A 150 13.27 6.40 2.98
C LEU A 150 13.07 6.28 1.47
N ARG A 151 12.12 7.01 0.88
CA ARG A 151 11.78 6.92 -0.55
C ARG A 151 12.99 7.11 -1.49
N PRO A 152 13.95 8.03 -1.24
CA PRO A 152 15.11 8.19 -2.12
C PRO A 152 16.04 6.97 -2.17
N LEU A 153 15.95 6.05 -1.21
CA LEU A 153 16.71 4.81 -1.17
C LEU A 153 16.19 3.76 -2.17
N PHE A 154 15.03 4.02 -2.78
CA PHE A 154 14.37 3.10 -3.72
C PHE A 154 14.20 3.77 -5.09
N PRO A 155 14.24 2.99 -6.19
CA PRO A 155 13.97 3.53 -7.52
C PRO A 155 12.53 4.06 -7.62
N THR A 156 12.30 4.98 -8.56
CA THR A 156 10.98 5.58 -8.78
C THR A 156 10.51 5.35 -10.19
N THR A 157 9.36 4.68 -10.33
CA THR A 157 8.67 4.62 -11.62
C THR A 157 7.83 5.87 -11.85
N GLN A 158 7.75 6.30 -13.11
CA GLN A 158 7.18 7.58 -13.50
C GLN A 158 5.95 7.40 -14.39
N LEU A 159 4.78 7.78 -13.88
CA LEU A 159 3.53 7.80 -14.65
C LEU A 159 3.53 8.84 -15.79
N SER A 160 4.37 9.87 -15.69
CA SER A 160 4.54 10.87 -16.76
C SER A 160 5.13 10.25 -18.02
N TYR A 161 6.06 9.30 -17.85
CA TYR A 161 6.72 8.61 -18.96
C TYR A 161 5.74 7.74 -19.77
N THR A 162 4.75 7.15 -19.10
CA THR A 162 3.70 6.32 -19.71
C THR A 162 2.82 7.07 -20.72
N ASN A 163 2.63 8.39 -20.53
CA ASN A 163 1.81 9.23 -21.42
C ASN A 163 2.63 10.01 -22.47
N SER A 164 3.92 9.71 -22.61
CA SER A 164 4.72 10.30 -23.69
C SER A 164 4.25 9.77 -25.06
N SER A 165 4.15 10.65 -26.05
CA SER A 165 3.67 10.33 -27.41
C SER A 165 4.44 9.15 -28.03
N LEU A 166 5.77 9.16 -27.88
CA LEU A 166 6.69 8.12 -28.36
C LEU A 166 6.41 6.71 -27.81
N LYS A 167 5.83 6.58 -26.60
CA LYS A 167 5.48 5.27 -26.02
C LYS A 167 4.00 4.92 -26.16
N THR A 168 3.12 5.91 -26.31
CA THR A 168 1.67 5.67 -26.41
C THR A 168 1.39 4.79 -27.63
N GLU A 169 2.02 5.04 -28.77
CA GLU A 169 1.87 4.21 -29.98
C GLU A 169 2.53 2.83 -29.86
N LYS A 170 3.69 2.75 -29.19
CA LYS A 170 4.46 1.50 -29.07
C LYS A 170 3.83 0.50 -28.11
N TYR A 171 3.29 0.98 -26.99
CA TYR A 171 2.86 0.12 -25.88
C TYR A 171 1.35 0.06 -25.70
N ARG A 172 0.57 0.99 -26.27
CA ARG A 172 -0.90 0.97 -26.22
C ARG A 172 -1.50 0.71 -27.59
N SER A 173 -2.43 -0.23 -27.69
CA SER A 173 -3.29 -0.30 -28.88
C SER A 173 -4.24 0.89 -28.94
N THR A 174 -4.60 1.32 -30.15
CA THR A 174 -5.55 2.43 -30.40
C THR A 174 -6.89 2.18 -29.71
N GLN A 175 -7.39 0.93 -29.72
CA GLN A 175 -8.62 0.52 -29.05
C GLN A 175 -8.56 0.67 -27.52
N ASN A 176 -7.38 0.57 -26.91
CA ASN A 176 -7.18 0.60 -25.47
C ASN A 176 -6.67 1.95 -24.93
N ALA A 177 -6.30 2.87 -25.82
CA ALA A 177 -5.65 4.13 -25.45
C ALA A 177 -6.47 4.93 -24.43
N ARG A 178 -7.76 5.16 -24.70
CA ARG A 178 -8.66 5.91 -23.81
C ARG A 178 -8.85 5.26 -22.45
N PHE A 179 -8.96 3.92 -22.41
CA PHE A 179 -9.10 3.17 -21.16
C PHE A 179 -7.89 3.38 -20.24
N TYR A 180 -6.68 3.21 -20.78
CA TYR A 180 -5.46 3.41 -20.01
C TYR A 180 -5.20 4.87 -19.66
N GLU A 181 -5.60 5.82 -20.51
CA GLU A 181 -5.50 7.24 -20.18
C GLU A 181 -6.35 7.60 -18.95
N ILE A 182 -7.62 7.16 -18.93
CA ILE A 182 -8.52 7.34 -17.78
C ILE A 182 -7.93 6.66 -16.54
N GLY A 183 -7.51 5.39 -16.66
CA GLY A 183 -6.88 4.65 -15.57
C GLY A 183 -5.64 5.33 -15.01
N THR A 184 -4.76 5.88 -15.86
CA THR A 184 -3.59 6.65 -15.42
C THR A 184 -4.00 7.92 -14.67
N LYS A 185 -5.03 8.65 -15.12
CA LYS A 185 -5.54 9.83 -14.38
C LYS A 185 -6.09 9.42 -13.01
N LEU A 186 -6.87 8.35 -12.96
CA LEU A 186 -7.44 7.82 -11.71
C LEU A 186 -6.35 7.41 -10.70
N ILE A 187 -5.30 6.72 -11.16
CA ILE A 187 -4.20 6.33 -10.26
C ILE A 187 -3.39 7.56 -9.79
N LYS A 188 -3.22 8.61 -10.61
CA LYS A 188 -2.59 9.85 -10.13
C LYS A 188 -3.35 10.49 -8.97
N ILE A 189 -4.68 10.51 -9.04
CA ILE A 189 -5.53 10.98 -7.93
C ILE A 189 -5.35 10.07 -6.70
N PHE A 190 -5.36 8.75 -6.91
CA PHE A 190 -5.10 7.80 -5.82
C PHE A 190 -3.72 7.99 -5.17
N TYR A 191 -2.67 8.33 -5.93
CA TYR A 191 -1.36 8.64 -5.34
C TYR A 191 -1.38 9.89 -4.46
N LEU A 192 -2.16 10.92 -4.80
CA LEU A 192 -2.34 12.09 -3.93
C LEU A 192 -3.09 11.71 -2.65
N TRP A 193 -4.16 10.91 -2.79
CA TRP A 193 -4.92 10.35 -1.68
C TRP A 193 -4.03 9.53 -0.73
N GLY A 194 -3.31 8.54 -1.24
CA GLY A 194 -2.42 7.69 -0.46
C GLY A 194 -1.27 8.46 0.18
N LYS A 195 -0.64 9.39 -0.53
CA LYS A 195 0.51 10.15 -0.02
C LYS A 195 0.14 11.18 1.03
N HIS A 196 -0.90 11.97 0.80
CA HIS A 196 -1.23 13.11 1.66
C HIS A 196 -2.35 12.80 2.63
N VAL A 197 -3.46 12.23 2.17
CA VAL A 197 -4.60 12.04 3.07
C VAL A 197 -4.36 10.84 3.99
N MET A 198 -3.88 9.72 3.45
CA MET A 198 -3.55 8.56 4.26
C MET A 198 -2.16 8.70 4.90
N GLY A 199 -1.16 9.08 4.10
CA GLY A 199 0.23 9.16 4.55
C GLY A 199 0.52 10.30 5.53
N MET A 200 -0.10 11.47 5.39
CA MET A 200 0.02 12.55 6.39
C MET A 200 -1.20 12.54 7.31
N GLY A 201 -2.40 12.71 6.77
CA GLY A 201 -3.62 12.88 7.57
C GLY A 201 -3.85 11.73 8.56
N PHE A 202 -4.12 10.53 8.04
CA PHE A 202 -4.42 9.37 8.88
C PHE A 202 -3.26 9.01 9.82
N GLN A 203 -2.01 8.98 9.33
CA GLN A 203 -0.85 8.68 10.16
C GLN A 203 -0.61 9.72 11.26
N TYR A 204 -0.85 11.01 11.01
CA TYR A 204 -0.68 12.06 12.02
C TYR A 204 -1.79 11.99 13.06
N LEU A 205 -3.03 11.71 12.66
CA LEU A 205 -4.13 11.47 13.60
C LEU A 205 -3.86 10.26 14.48
N MET A 206 -3.31 9.16 13.93
CA MET A 206 -2.86 8.01 14.72
C MET A 206 -1.71 8.38 15.66
N TYR A 207 -0.74 9.18 15.20
CA TYR A 207 0.38 9.65 16.03
C TYR A 207 -0.06 10.52 17.21
N LEU A 208 -1.11 11.32 17.01
CA LEU A 208 -1.74 12.12 18.06
C LEU A 208 -2.64 11.28 18.96
N GLY A 209 -2.99 10.04 18.59
CA GLY A 209 -3.93 9.22 19.36
C GLY A 209 -5.39 9.60 19.20
N VAL A 210 -5.73 10.41 18.20
CA VAL A 210 -7.12 10.83 17.88
C VAL A 210 -7.92 9.67 17.25
N VAL A 211 -7.23 8.72 16.62
CA VAL A 211 -7.84 7.50 16.10
C VAL A 211 -7.76 6.43 17.18
N GLY A 212 -8.88 6.16 17.84
CA GLY A 212 -9.02 5.11 18.83
C GLY A 212 -9.21 3.72 18.21
N GLU A 213 -9.44 2.74 19.07
CA GLU A 213 -9.66 1.36 18.64
C GLU A 213 -10.95 1.19 17.83
N ASP A 214 -12.02 1.90 18.19
CA ASP A 214 -13.30 1.85 17.45
C ASP A 214 -13.17 2.39 16.03
N GLU A 215 -12.43 3.48 15.84
CA GLU A 215 -12.09 4.00 14.51
C GLU A 215 -11.18 3.06 13.73
N MET A 216 -10.17 2.49 14.40
CA MET A 216 -9.32 1.47 13.79
C MET A 216 -10.15 0.26 13.34
N ARG A 217 -11.07 -0.23 14.17
CA ARG A 217 -11.96 -1.34 13.82
C ARG A 217 -12.89 -1.00 12.66
N SER A 218 -13.54 0.16 12.70
CA SER A 218 -14.59 0.52 11.73
C SER A 218 -14.07 0.89 10.35
N TRP A 219 -12.92 1.58 10.26
CA TRP A 219 -12.39 2.02 8.96
C TRP A 219 -10.86 1.98 8.85
N GLY A 220 -10.09 2.05 9.95
CA GLY A 220 -8.62 2.02 9.90
C GLY A 220 -8.03 0.70 9.41
N TRP A 221 -8.41 -0.43 10.02
CA TRP A 221 -7.99 -1.77 9.64
C TRP A 221 -8.52 -2.21 8.27
N PRO A 222 -9.80 -1.96 7.90
CA PRO A 222 -10.24 -2.15 6.52
C PRO A 222 -9.39 -1.40 5.50
N LEU A 223 -9.06 -0.13 5.77
CA LEU A 223 -8.19 0.68 4.93
C LEU A 223 -6.78 0.09 4.84
N PHE A 224 -6.20 -0.32 5.96
CA PHE A 224 -4.92 -1.03 6.03
C PHE A 224 -4.91 -2.29 5.16
N LEU A 225 -5.92 -3.17 5.32
CA LEU A 225 -6.01 -4.42 4.57
C LEU A 225 -6.17 -4.15 3.07
N LEU A 226 -7.00 -3.18 2.67
CA LEU A 226 -7.11 -2.77 1.26
C LEU A 226 -5.78 -2.26 0.69
N ASN A 227 -4.97 -1.54 1.46
CA ASN A 227 -3.64 -1.11 1.02
C ASN A 227 -2.66 -2.27 0.90
N ALA A 228 -2.60 -3.14 1.90
CA ALA A 228 -1.79 -4.35 1.87
C ALA A 228 -2.13 -5.18 0.62
N GLY A 229 -3.42 -5.29 0.32
CA GLY A 229 -3.95 -5.81 -0.93
C GLY A 229 -3.40 -5.09 -2.15
N THR A 230 -3.64 -3.79 -2.27
CA THR A 230 -3.31 -2.98 -3.45
C THR A 230 -1.81 -3.05 -3.79
N VAL A 231 -0.93 -3.01 -2.78
CA VAL A 231 0.52 -3.09 -2.95
C VAL A 231 0.92 -4.49 -3.46
N SER A 232 0.48 -5.56 -2.80
CA SER A 232 0.85 -6.94 -3.16
C SER A 232 0.20 -7.45 -4.46
N PHE A 233 -1.09 -7.18 -4.66
CA PHE A 233 -1.83 -7.67 -5.82
C PHE A 233 -1.37 -7.02 -7.12
N SER A 234 -0.82 -5.80 -7.08
CA SER A 234 -0.34 -5.13 -8.29
C SER A 234 0.68 -5.97 -9.08
N VAL A 235 1.67 -6.54 -8.37
CA VAL A 235 2.71 -7.41 -8.94
C VAL A 235 2.14 -8.75 -9.37
N PHE A 236 1.20 -9.30 -8.59
CA PHE A 236 0.53 -10.56 -8.91
C PHE A 236 -0.33 -10.45 -10.18
N LEU A 237 -1.17 -9.42 -10.30
CA LEU A 237 -1.98 -9.13 -11.47
C LEU A 237 -1.12 -8.90 -12.71
N HIS A 238 0.03 -8.23 -12.55
CA HIS A 238 0.97 -8.07 -13.66
C HIS A 238 1.55 -9.42 -14.11
N THR A 239 1.82 -10.33 -13.17
CA THR A 239 2.33 -11.67 -13.49
C THR A 239 1.28 -12.50 -14.22
N LEU A 240 0.02 -12.50 -13.75
CA LEU A 240 -1.09 -13.16 -14.43
C LEU A 240 -1.30 -12.62 -15.86
N ARG A 241 -1.22 -11.30 -16.02
CA ARG A 241 -1.30 -10.63 -17.33
C ARG A 241 -0.15 -11.06 -18.24
N PHE A 242 1.09 -11.02 -17.75
CA PHE A 242 2.27 -11.41 -18.53
C PHE A 242 2.21 -12.86 -18.99
N LYS A 243 1.61 -13.75 -18.18
CA LYS A 243 1.37 -15.14 -18.55
C LYS A 243 0.17 -15.35 -19.47
N GLY A 244 -0.57 -14.29 -19.83
CA GLY A 244 -1.76 -14.38 -20.65
C GLY A 244 -2.96 -15.04 -19.95
N LEU A 245 -2.91 -15.19 -18.62
CA LEU A 245 -4.00 -15.84 -17.86
C LEU A 245 -5.20 -14.90 -17.66
N ILE A 246 -4.97 -13.59 -17.67
CA ILE A 246 -6.01 -12.57 -17.56
C ILE A 246 -5.80 -11.48 -18.61
N ASN A 247 -6.90 -10.92 -19.12
CA ASN A 247 -6.83 -9.79 -20.05
C ASN A 247 -6.19 -8.56 -19.36
N PRO A 248 -5.32 -7.80 -20.06
CA PRO A 248 -4.74 -6.56 -19.54
C PRO A 248 -5.75 -5.53 -18.99
N ARG A 249 -6.94 -5.41 -19.58
CA ARG A 249 -8.00 -4.52 -19.09
C ARG A 249 -8.54 -4.98 -17.75
N TYR A 250 -8.78 -6.29 -17.57
CA TYR A 250 -9.26 -6.84 -16.31
C TYR A 250 -8.20 -6.69 -15.21
N ALA A 251 -6.94 -7.00 -15.51
CA ALA A 251 -5.84 -6.81 -14.55
C ALA A 251 -5.77 -5.35 -14.06
N HIS A 252 -5.84 -4.40 -15.00
CA HIS A 252 -5.82 -2.98 -14.66
C HIS A 252 -7.08 -2.53 -13.92
N GLY A 253 -8.26 -2.98 -14.37
CA GLY A 253 -9.55 -2.67 -13.76
C GLY A 253 -9.65 -3.16 -12.32
N ILE A 254 -9.21 -4.38 -12.02
CA ILE A 254 -9.16 -4.92 -10.66
C ILE A 254 -8.25 -4.05 -9.79
N TYR A 255 -7.06 -3.70 -10.27
CA TYR A 255 -6.14 -2.84 -9.52
C TYR A 255 -6.72 -1.46 -9.22
N VAL A 256 -7.32 -0.79 -10.22
CA VAL A 256 -7.96 0.52 -10.04
C VAL A 256 -9.15 0.40 -9.09
N PHE A 257 -9.97 -0.64 -9.23
CA PHE A 257 -11.10 -0.90 -8.34
C PHE A 257 -10.63 -1.03 -6.90
N MET A 258 -9.64 -1.89 -6.63
CA MET A 258 -9.08 -2.08 -5.28
C MET A 258 -8.55 -0.77 -4.69
N ALA A 259 -7.80 0.00 -5.47
CA ALA A 259 -7.29 1.30 -5.06
C ALA A 259 -8.44 2.27 -4.71
N TYR A 260 -9.51 2.29 -5.49
CA TYR A 260 -10.65 3.19 -5.26
C TYR A 260 -11.57 2.72 -4.13
N THR A 261 -11.62 1.43 -3.81
CA THR A 261 -12.33 0.93 -2.62
C THR A 261 -11.76 1.54 -1.32
N SER A 262 -10.48 1.96 -1.30
CA SER A 262 -9.92 2.68 -0.15
C SER A 262 -10.62 4.01 0.15
N PHE A 263 -11.29 4.63 -0.83
CA PHE A 263 -12.07 5.85 -0.64
C PHE A 263 -13.36 5.63 0.17
N LEU A 264 -13.74 4.38 0.48
CA LEU A 264 -14.81 4.14 1.45
C LEU A 264 -14.47 4.72 2.83
N ALA A 265 -13.18 4.84 3.16
CA ALA A 265 -12.71 5.51 4.38
C ALA A 265 -12.70 7.05 4.28
N LEU A 266 -13.00 7.64 3.12
CA LEU A 266 -12.91 9.10 2.91
C LEU A 266 -13.81 9.88 3.88
N LYS A 267 -15.08 9.49 4.00
CA LYS A 267 -16.04 10.20 4.87
C LYS A 267 -15.60 10.17 6.35
N PRO A 268 -15.38 9.00 6.98
CA PRO A 268 -14.98 8.98 8.39
C PRO A 268 -13.62 9.65 8.62
N LEU A 269 -12.65 9.46 7.73
CA LEU A 269 -11.35 10.12 7.85
C LEU A 269 -11.45 11.64 7.73
N LEU A 270 -12.29 12.16 6.82
CA LEU A 270 -12.49 13.60 6.68
C LEU A 270 -13.15 14.20 7.93
N LEU A 271 -14.10 13.51 8.55
CA LEU A 271 -14.71 13.96 9.81
C LEU A 271 -13.65 14.06 10.91
N LYS A 272 -12.78 13.06 11.05
CA LYS A 272 -11.65 13.11 12.00
C LYS A 272 -10.63 14.21 11.68
N LEU A 273 -10.38 14.47 10.40
CA LEU A 273 -9.54 15.61 10.00
C LEU A 273 -10.18 16.96 10.34
N LEU A 274 -11.50 17.08 10.27
CA LEU A 274 -12.22 18.30 10.67
C LEU A 274 -12.20 18.50 12.19
N GLU A 275 -12.18 17.43 12.98
CA GLU A 275 -11.94 17.48 14.44
C GLU A 275 -10.52 17.97 14.77
N THR A 276 -9.55 17.75 13.88
CA THR A 276 -8.16 18.21 14.03
C THR A 276 -7.75 19.15 12.88
N PRO A 277 -8.26 20.40 12.83
CA PRO A 277 -8.14 21.28 11.67
C PRO A 277 -6.69 21.62 11.28
N VAL A 278 -5.75 21.58 12.23
CA VAL A 278 -4.32 21.76 11.95
C VAL A 278 -3.80 20.64 11.05
N VAL A 279 -4.15 19.39 11.31
CA VAL A 279 -3.75 18.24 10.49
C VAL A 279 -4.41 18.34 9.10
N LEU A 280 -5.69 18.73 9.03
CA LEU A 280 -6.35 18.98 7.75
C LEU A 280 -5.64 20.05 6.92
N LEU A 281 -5.27 21.17 7.55
CA LEU A 281 -4.53 22.25 6.88
C LEU A 281 -3.18 21.75 6.38
N ILE A 282 -2.45 20.98 7.20
CA ILE A 282 -1.19 20.34 6.78
C ILE A 282 -1.41 19.48 5.53
N VAL A 283 -2.44 18.63 5.51
CA VAL A 283 -2.77 17.79 4.35
C VAL A 283 -3.06 18.63 3.11
N VAL A 284 -3.90 19.65 3.23
CA VAL A 284 -4.29 20.53 2.11
C VAL A 284 -3.07 21.27 1.56
N VAL A 285 -2.26 21.89 2.42
CA VAL A 285 -1.01 22.56 2.03
C VAL A 285 -0.05 21.57 1.38
N GLY A 286 0.08 20.35 1.94
CA GLY A 286 0.91 19.30 1.37
C GLY A 286 0.50 18.92 -0.05
N ILE A 287 -0.80 18.82 -0.33
CA ILE A 287 -1.32 18.60 -1.69
C ILE A 287 -0.94 19.76 -2.61
N GLN A 288 -1.17 21.01 -2.19
CA GLN A 288 -0.87 22.20 -3.00
C GLN A 288 0.63 22.30 -3.30
N VAL A 289 1.49 22.15 -2.29
CA VAL A 289 2.96 22.18 -2.46
C VAL A 289 3.43 21.05 -3.38
N ASN A 290 2.84 19.85 -3.27
CA ASN A 290 3.16 18.74 -4.17
C ASN A 290 2.75 19.05 -5.63
N MET A 291 1.66 19.79 -5.86
CA MET A 291 1.25 20.23 -7.19
C MET A 291 2.21 21.26 -7.81
N LEU A 292 2.94 22.03 -7.00
CA LEU A 292 4.01 22.94 -7.48
C LEU A 292 5.25 22.20 -7.98
N ARG A 293 5.36 20.88 -7.74
CA ARG A 293 6.50 20.02 -8.15
C ARG A 293 7.87 20.52 -7.66
N ASN A 294 7.90 21.27 -6.56
CA ASN A 294 9.14 21.75 -5.96
C ASN A 294 9.54 20.87 -4.77
N ARG A 295 10.63 20.11 -4.92
CA ARG A 295 11.09 19.15 -3.91
C ARG A 295 11.57 19.82 -2.62
N TRP A 296 12.18 21.00 -2.71
CA TRP A 296 12.64 21.75 -1.54
C TRP A 296 11.47 22.23 -0.70
N LEU A 297 10.46 22.85 -1.34
CA LEU A 297 9.24 23.27 -0.65
C LEU A 297 8.52 22.08 -0.03
N MET A 298 8.48 20.93 -0.71
CA MET A 298 7.87 19.72 -0.16
C MET A 298 8.61 19.21 1.09
N ASN A 299 9.94 19.20 1.08
CA ASN A 299 10.73 18.80 2.23
C ASN A 299 10.53 19.79 3.39
N LEU A 300 10.57 21.10 3.13
CA LEU A 300 10.31 22.13 4.14
C LEU A 300 8.91 21.95 4.76
N HIS A 301 7.91 21.66 3.93
CA HIS A 301 6.57 21.34 4.41
C HIS A 301 6.56 20.10 5.31
N TYR A 302 7.24 19.01 4.95
CA TYR A 302 7.35 17.83 5.82
C TYR A 302 7.99 18.14 7.19
N PHE A 303 9.06 18.95 7.22
CA PHE A 303 9.68 19.37 8.48
C PHE A 303 8.76 20.26 9.32
N GLY A 304 8.08 21.22 8.69
CA GLY A 304 7.10 22.07 9.37
C GLY A 304 5.93 21.25 9.93
N ALA A 305 5.38 20.33 9.13
CA ALA A 305 4.32 19.42 9.55
C ALA A 305 4.74 18.56 10.75
N ALA A 306 5.94 17.97 10.69
CA ALA A 306 6.50 17.18 11.80
C ALA A 306 6.61 18.02 13.07
N TYR A 307 7.17 19.24 12.96
CA TYR A 307 7.29 20.15 14.10
C TYR A 307 5.94 20.46 14.74
N PHE A 308 4.94 20.85 13.93
CA PHE A 308 3.61 21.18 14.45
C PHE A 308 2.93 19.97 15.12
N VAL A 309 2.95 18.80 14.48
CA VAL A 309 2.30 17.60 15.03
C VAL A 309 2.98 17.11 16.29
N ILE A 310 4.32 17.10 16.34
CA ILE A 310 5.07 16.75 17.55
C ILE A 310 4.81 17.77 18.67
N ALA A 311 4.76 19.07 18.35
CA ALA A 311 4.46 20.11 19.33
C ALA A 311 3.04 19.98 19.88
N MET A 312 2.05 19.69 19.03
CA MET A 312 0.67 19.42 19.48
C MET A 312 0.63 18.27 20.49
N ARG A 313 1.30 17.16 20.17
CA ARG A 313 1.36 16.01 21.06
C ARG A 313 1.99 16.33 22.42
N ARG A 314 3.11 17.07 22.43
CA ARG A 314 3.76 17.47 23.69
C ARG A 314 2.86 18.34 24.56
N ARG A 315 2.11 19.26 23.96
CA ARG A 315 1.17 20.12 24.70
C ARG A 315 0.05 19.29 25.35
N GLU A 316 -0.44 18.27 24.64
CA GLU A 316 -1.42 17.33 25.18
C GLU A 316 -0.82 16.51 26.35
N GLU A 317 0.42 16.04 26.23
CA GLU A 317 1.15 15.35 27.32
C GLU A 317 1.39 16.26 28.55
N GLU A 318 1.51 17.58 28.34
CA GLU A 318 1.60 18.59 29.39
C GLU A 318 0.23 18.97 30.00
N GLY A 319 -0.86 18.37 29.51
CA GLY A 319 -2.22 18.67 29.96
C GLY A 319 -2.75 20.03 29.47
N ILE A 320 -2.06 20.65 28.51
CA ILE A 320 -2.52 21.88 27.86
C ILE A 320 -3.54 21.47 26.79
N ASP A 321 -4.81 21.81 27.01
CA ASP A 321 -5.86 21.57 26.03
C ASP A 321 -5.52 22.29 24.71
N VAL A 322 -5.19 21.49 23.69
CA VAL A 322 -4.85 21.99 22.35
C VAL A 322 -6.11 22.20 21.50
N GLY A 323 -7.29 22.14 22.13
CA GLY A 323 -8.61 22.28 21.54
C GLY A 323 -9.20 20.91 21.23
N ASN A 324 -10.04 20.39 22.13
CA ASN A 324 -10.99 19.28 21.94
C ASN A 324 -10.45 17.95 21.33
N CYS A 325 -9.14 17.80 21.10
CA CYS A 325 -8.54 16.56 20.60
C CYS A 325 -8.47 15.47 21.69
N GLY A 326 -8.58 15.86 22.97
CA GLY A 326 -8.60 14.95 24.10
C GLY A 326 -9.98 14.34 24.32
N GLY A 327 -10.38 13.41 23.46
CA GLY A 327 -11.26 12.34 23.94
C GLY A 327 -10.45 11.57 24.98
N ASN A 328 -10.76 11.74 26.27
CA ASN A 328 -10.09 11.09 27.41
C ASN A 328 -9.68 9.64 27.09
N TRP A 329 -8.47 9.44 26.56
CA TRP A 329 -7.91 8.11 26.33
C TRP A 329 -7.12 7.72 27.59
N SER A 330 -7.83 7.66 28.72
CA SER A 330 -7.38 6.96 29.93
C SER A 330 -7.68 5.46 29.81
N GLY A 331 -7.44 4.90 28.64
CA GLY A 331 -7.51 3.46 28.41
C GLY A 331 -6.31 2.84 29.07
N ASN A 332 -6.48 2.40 30.32
CA ASN A 332 -5.65 1.37 30.92
C ASN A 332 -5.60 0.18 29.96
N TRP A 333 -4.57 0.13 29.11
CA TRP A 333 -4.09 -1.11 28.54
C TRP A 333 -3.42 -1.88 29.68
N SER A 334 -4.25 -2.41 30.60
CA SER A 334 -3.83 -3.53 31.42
C SER A 334 -3.65 -4.70 30.47
N GLY A 335 -2.42 -4.89 30.01
CA GLY A 335 -2.05 -6.06 29.23
C GLY A 335 -2.32 -7.35 30.04
N PRO A 336 -2.51 -8.49 29.37
CA PRO A 336 -2.20 -9.78 29.99
C PRO A 336 -0.71 -9.90 30.33
#